data_AF-A0A848GU56-F1
#
_entry.id   AF-A0A848GU56-F1
#
_cell.length_a   1.000
_cell.length_b   1.000
_cell.length_c   1.000
_cell.angle_alpha   90.00
_cell.angle_beta   90.00
_cell.angle_gamma   90.00
#
_symmetry.space_group_name_H-M   'P 1'
#
loop_
_entity.id
_entity.type
_entity.pdbx_description
1 polymer ?
#
loop_
_entity_poly.entity_id
_entity_poly.type
_entity_poly.pdbx_seq_one_letter_code
_entity_poly.pdbx_strand_id
1 'polypeptide(L)'
;MKLNLMTVRSVFMLAAACTLFGLRANAQAPVANDSAVTMLKQFYTVYITEGAKMTEDFKKLDLLKKKYCTTKLLYKIKHTELDADPFLNAQDVDGSWVKTLSVNKDPRKEKGYIVSFRGVESNTKITVRLQVTKEKENYKIDIIEGL
;
A
#
# COMPACT_ATOMS: atom_id res chain seq x y z
N MET A 1 -11.49 -50.28 -67.81
CA MET A 1 -12.93 -50.60 -67.64
C MET A 1 -13.44 -49.77 -66.45
N LYS A 2 -14.45 -48.92 -66.63
CA LYS A 2 -15.04 -48.05 -65.59
C LYS A 2 -16.05 -48.81 -64.72
N LEU A 3 -16.15 -48.50 -63.41
CA LEU A 3 -17.37 -48.17 -62.63
C LEU A 3 -16.98 -47.95 -61.13
N ASN A 4 -17.13 -46.74 -60.55
CA ASN A 4 -18.16 -46.25 -59.57
C ASN A 4 -18.29 -47.06 -58.25
N LEU A 5 -18.65 -46.54 -57.07
CA LEU A 5 -18.72 -45.24 -56.37
C LEU A 5 -19.22 -45.62 -54.94
N MET A 6 -18.88 -44.83 -53.91
CA MET A 6 -19.63 -44.56 -52.65
C MET A 6 -18.98 -44.99 -51.31
N THR A 7 -18.58 -43.95 -50.55
CA THR A 7 -18.79 -43.68 -49.09
C THR A 7 -18.29 -44.71 -48.06
N VAL A 8 -17.64 -44.35 -46.96
CA VAL A 8 -18.13 -43.56 -45.80
C VAL A 8 -16.92 -43.08 -44.95
N ARG A 9 -17.12 -41.98 -44.22
CA ARG A 9 -16.17 -41.14 -43.49
C ARG A 9 -15.76 -41.68 -42.10
N SER A 10 -14.63 -41.14 -41.62
CA SER A 10 -14.30 -40.75 -40.22
C SER A 10 -13.43 -41.71 -39.38
N VAL A 11 -12.16 -41.35 -39.10
CA VAL A 11 -11.60 -40.69 -37.88
C VAL A 11 -11.55 -41.68 -36.69
N PHE A 12 -10.41 -42.06 -36.12
CA PHE A 12 -9.63 -41.32 -35.13
C PHE A 12 -8.19 -41.86 -35.01
N MET A 13 -7.19 -40.97 -35.08
CA MET A 13 -5.81 -41.27 -34.66
C MET A 13 -5.72 -41.21 -33.13
N LEU A 14 -5.11 -42.24 -32.54
CA LEU A 14 -4.69 -42.29 -31.16
C LEU A 14 -3.29 -41.67 -31.07
N ALA A 15 -3.14 -40.51 -30.41
CA ALA A 15 -1.83 -39.95 -30.07
C ALA A 15 -1.78 -39.65 -28.57
N ALA A 16 -0.85 -40.32 -27.91
CA ALA A 16 -0.66 -40.34 -26.47
C ALA A 16 -0.38 -38.93 -25.91
N ALA A 17 -1.11 -38.58 -24.85
CA ALA A 17 -0.89 -37.36 -24.08
C ALA A 17 0.36 -37.52 -23.20
N CYS A 18 1.48 -36.90 -23.59
CA CYS A 18 2.60 -36.62 -22.70
C CYS A 18 2.21 -35.50 -21.74
N THR A 19 1.62 -35.83 -20.59
CA THR A 19 1.41 -34.89 -19.49
C THR A 19 2.72 -34.67 -18.75
N LEU A 20 3.52 -33.71 -19.21
CA LEU A 20 4.51 -33.05 -18.36
C LEU A 20 3.81 -31.89 -17.67
N PHE A 21 3.23 -32.17 -16.50
CA PHE A 21 2.86 -31.13 -15.54
C PHE A 21 4.16 -30.48 -15.06
N GLY A 22 4.57 -29.40 -15.72
CA GLY A 22 5.54 -28.48 -15.18
C GLY A 22 4.95 -27.82 -13.94
N LEU A 23 5.28 -28.33 -12.75
CA LEU A 23 5.18 -27.55 -11.52
C LEU A 23 6.11 -26.34 -11.68
N ARG A 24 5.58 -25.24 -12.21
CA ARG A 24 6.19 -23.93 -11.99
C ARG A 24 5.91 -23.59 -10.53
N ALA A 25 6.79 -24.04 -9.65
CA ALA A 25 6.96 -23.37 -8.36
C ALA A 25 7.36 -21.94 -8.71
N ASN A 26 6.38 -21.04 -8.66
CA ASN A 26 6.63 -19.61 -8.77
C ASN A 26 7.31 -19.24 -7.45
N ALA A 27 8.63 -19.42 -7.39
CA ALA A 27 9.44 -18.82 -6.34
C ALA A 27 9.13 -17.32 -6.42
N GLN A 28 8.36 -16.81 -5.44
CA GLN A 28 8.21 -15.39 -5.28
C GLN A 28 9.63 -14.82 -5.19
N ALA A 29 10.04 -14.08 -6.23
CA ALA A 29 11.21 -13.24 -6.12
C ALA A 29 11.09 -12.47 -4.79
N PRO A 30 12.16 -12.39 -3.97
CA PRO A 30 12.10 -11.69 -2.71
C PRO A 30 11.51 -10.32 -3.00
N VAL A 31 10.35 -10.03 -2.40
CA VAL A 31 9.63 -8.77 -2.58
C VAL A 31 10.67 -7.67 -2.44
N ALA A 32 10.95 -6.97 -3.54
CA ALA A 32 11.89 -5.86 -3.53
C ALA A 32 11.52 -4.99 -2.34
N ASN A 33 12.43 -4.84 -1.37
CA ASN A 33 12.20 -4.04 -0.17
C ASN A 33 11.74 -2.65 -0.63
N ASP A 34 10.43 -2.42 -0.58
CA ASP A 34 9.85 -1.17 -1.05
C ASP A 34 10.29 -0.09 -0.06
N SER A 35 11.29 0.68 -0.47
CA SER A 35 11.89 1.73 0.35
C SER A 35 10.88 2.78 0.77
N ALA A 36 9.81 2.99 -0.01
CA ALA A 36 8.70 3.84 0.40
C ALA A 36 7.85 3.19 1.49
N VAL A 37 7.57 1.88 1.42
CA VAL A 37 6.90 1.14 2.51
C VAL A 37 7.70 1.26 3.81
N THR A 38 9.03 1.09 3.75
CA THR A 38 9.91 1.24 4.91
C THR A 38 9.86 2.65 5.47
N MET A 39 9.96 3.68 4.61
CA MET A 39 9.85 5.07 4.99
C MET A 39 8.50 5.37 5.68
N LEU A 40 7.39 4.89 5.10
CA LEU A 40 6.05 5.10 5.65
C LEU A 40 5.89 4.41 7.01
N LYS A 41 6.37 3.16 7.16
CA LYS A 41 6.37 2.48 8.47
C LYS A 41 7.15 3.26 9.52
N GLN A 42 8.31 3.80 9.16
CA GLN A 42 9.11 4.64 10.06
C GLN A 42 8.38 5.93 10.44
N PHE A 43 7.83 6.64 9.46
CA PHE A 43 7.04 7.84 9.71
C PHE A 43 5.88 7.55 10.66
N TYR A 44 5.00 6.60 10.33
CA TYR A 44 3.81 6.31 11.11
C TYR A 44 4.12 5.76 12.51
N THR A 45 5.15 4.93 12.65
CA THR A 45 5.56 4.44 13.98
C THR A 45 5.96 5.60 14.88
N VAL A 46 6.82 6.51 14.40
CA VAL A 46 7.26 7.66 15.19
C VAL A 46 6.13 8.67 15.40
N TYR A 47 5.31 8.91 14.37
CA TYR A 47 4.19 9.87 14.42
C TYR A 47 3.15 9.46 15.46
N ILE A 48 2.69 8.20 15.42
CA ILE A 48 1.71 7.67 16.37
C ILE A 48 2.30 7.63 17.78
N THR A 49 3.53 7.14 17.93
CA THR A 49 4.18 7.04 19.26
C THR A 49 4.40 8.41 19.89
N GLU A 50 4.78 9.40 19.10
CA GLU A 50 4.99 10.76 19.61
C GLU A 50 3.66 11.47 19.88
N GLY A 51 2.68 11.35 19.00
CA GLY A 51 1.36 11.95 19.17
C GLY A 51 0.59 11.38 20.36
N ALA A 52 0.81 10.11 20.71
CA ALA A 52 0.18 9.47 21.86
C ALA A 52 0.75 9.93 23.22
N LYS A 53 1.79 10.77 23.24
CA LYS A 53 2.31 11.34 24.48
C LYS A 53 1.39 12.46 24.94
N MET A 54 1.10 12.48 26.24
CA MET A 54 0.41 13.60 26.91
C MET A 54 1.38 14.79 27.08
N THR A 55 1.79 15.39 25.96
CA THR A 55 2.67 16.56 25.94
C THR A 55 2.12 17.63 25.01
N GLU A 56 2.28 18.89 25.41
CA GLU A 56 1.90 20.05 24.59
C GLU A 56 3.03 20.46 23.61
N ASP A 57 4.21 19.80 23.65
CA ASP A 57 5.31 20.11 22.74
C ASP A 57 5.19 19.36 21.40
N PHE A 58 4.57 20.03 20.43
CA PHE A 58 4.40 19.51 19.07
C PHE A 58 5.64 19.66 18.16
N LYS A 59 6.76 20.25 18.64
CA LYS A 59 7.95 20.51 17.80
C LYS A 59 8.49 19.26 17.13
N LYS A 60 8.48 18.12 17.84
CA LYS A 60 8.99 16.87 17.30
C LYS A 60 8.12 16.34 16.15
N LEU A 61 6.80 16.47 16.26
CA LEU A 61 5.86 16.14 15.19
C LEU A 61 6.04 17.07 14.00
N ASP A 62 6.27 18.36 14.21
CA ASP A 62 6.52 19.32 13.14
C ASP A 62 7.83 19.02 12.39
N LEU A 63 8.90 18.69 13.11
CA LEU A 63 10.17 18.26 12.50
C LEU A 63 9.99 16.95 11.72
N LEU A 64 9.19 16.02 12.23
CA LEU A 64 8.86 14.77 11.56
C LEU A 64 8.09 15.02 10.26
N LYS A 65 7.06 15.87 10.31
CA LYS A 65 6.28 16.31 9.15
C LYS A 65 7.20 16.95 8.10
N LYS A 66 8.08 17.88 8.48
CA LYS A 66 9.07 18.51 7.59
C LYS A 66 10.05 17.52 6.96
N LYS A 67 10.44 16.47 7.69
CA LYS A 67 11.36 15.44 7.20
C LYS A 67 10.70 14.54 6.14
N TYR A 68 9.47 14.09 6.40
CA TYR A 68 8.83 13.03 5.63
C TYR A 68 7.78 13.51 4.64
N CYS A 69 7.33 14.76 4.70
CA CYS A 69 6.31 15.31 3.81
C CYS A 69 6.90 16.32 2.82
N THR A 70 6.31 16.42 1.63
CA THR A 70 6.66 17.49 0.69
C THR A 70 6.17 18.84 1.22
N THR A 71 6.87 19.92 0.88
CA THR A 71 6.44 21.28 1.25
C THR A 71 5.04 21.59 0.69
N LYS A 72 4.71 21.04 -0.49
CA LYS A 72 3.39 21.15 -1.10
C LYS A 72 2.29 20.56 -0.21
N LEU A 73 2.47 19.35 0.32
CA LEU A 73 1.51 18.73 1.22
C LEU A 73 1.35 19.53 2.52
N LEU A 74 2.47 19.96 3.12
CA LEU A 74 2.43 20.75 4.36
C LEU A 74 1.75 22.10 4.17
N TYR A 75 1.99 22.76 3.03
CA TYR A 75 1.27 23.96 2.66
C TYR A 75 -0.23 23.70 2.56
N LYS A 76 -0.63 22.61 1.89
CA LYS A 76 -2.05 22.24 1.76
C LYS A 76 -2.72 22.02 3.12
N ILE A 77 -2.10 21.22 3.99
CA ILE A 77 -2.60 20.95 5.35
C ILE A 77 -2.76 22.26 6.15
N LYS A 78 -1.79 23.17 6.07
CA LYS A 78 -1.84 24.45 6.81
C LYS A 78 -2.99 25.36 6.38
N HIS A 79 -3.45 25.25 5.13
CA HIS A 79 -4.49 26.10 4.55
C HIS A 79 -5.82 25.38 4.34
N THR A 80 -6.00 24.22 4.96
CA THR A 80 -7.25 23.46 4.95
C THR A 80 -7.80 23.42 6.37
N GLU A 81 -9.08 23.74 6.55
CA GLU A 81 -9.77 23.49 7.82
C GLU A 81 -10.01 21.98 7.94
N LEU A 82 -9.50 21.38 9.01
CA LEU A 82 -9.49 19.94 9.20
C LEU A 82 -10.13 19.59 10.54
N ASP A 83 -11.17 18.76 10.49
CA ASP A 83 -11.87 18.25 11.67
C ASP A 83 -11.14 17.08 12.36
N ALA A 84 -10.07 16.58 11.72
CA ALA A 84 -9.29 15.44 12.18
C ALA A 84 -7.84 15.55 11.68
N ASP A 85 -6.90 14.88 12.35
CA ASP A 85 -5.54 14.73 11.84
C ASP A 85 -5.57 13.95 10.52
N PRO A 86 -5.14 14.54 9.39
CA PRO A 86 -5.25 13.91 8.08
C PRO A 86 -4.29 12.73 7.89
N PHE A 87 -3.23 12.64 8.68
CA PHE A 87 -2.34 11.47 8.66
C PHE A 87 -2.98 10.29 9.36
N LEU A 88 -3.96 10.53 10.24
CA LEU A 88 -4.57 9.51 11.09
C LEU A 88 -6.07 9.30 10.83
N ASN A 89 -6.74 10.19 10.09
CA ASN A 89 -8.21 10.23 9.98
C ASN A 89 -8.91 10.10 11.34
N ALA A 90 -8.37 10.77 12.36
CA ALA A 90 -8.86 10.74 13.74
C ALA A 90 -8.51 12.04 14.49
N GLN A 91 -9.29 12.37 15.53
CA GLN A 91 -9.00 13.50 16.42
C GLN A 91 -7.94 13.14 17.45
N ASP A 92 -8.08 11.96 18.06
CA ASP A 92 -7.16 11.42 19.04
C ASP A 92 -6.26 10.35 18.44
N VAL A 93 -5.15 10.08 19.13
CA VAL A 93 -4.18 9.06 18.76
C VAL A 93 -3.86 8.19 19.97
N ASP A 94 -3.84 6.89 19.74
CA ASP A 94 -3.45 5.91 20.74
C ASP A 94 -2.20 5.16 20.25
N GLY A 95 -1.17 5.13 21.10
CA GLY A 95 0.12 4.48 20.81
C GLY A 95 -0.02 2.99 20.51
N SER A 96 -1.08 2.35 20.98
CA SER A 96 -1.39 0.95 20.70
C SER A 96 -1.61 0.67 19.21
N TRP A 97 -1.97 1.68 18.41
CA TRP A 97 -2.22 1.56 16.97
C TRP A 97 -0.98 1.10 16.20
N VAL A 98 0.22 1.39 16.71
CA VAL A 98 1.48 0.90 16.11
C VAL A 98 1.50 -0.62 16.01
N LYS A 99 0.89 -1.34 16.95
CA LYS A 99 0.87 -2.82 16.99
C LYS A 99 0.13 -3.44 15.81
N THR A 100 -0.75 -2.68 15.17
CA THR A 100 -1.56 -3.13 14.03
C THR A 100 -1.25 -2.36 12.74
N LEU A 101 -0.18 -1.54 12.76
CA LEU A 101 0.25 -0.74 11.63
C LEU A 101 0.60 -1.64 10.44
N SER A 102 -0.11 -1.43 9.34
CA SER A 102 0.11 -2.08 8.06
C SER A 102 0.24 -1.03 6.97
N VAL A 103 1.21 -1.23 6.08
CA VAL A 103 1.47 -0.38 4.92
C VAL A 103 1.58 -1.28 3.71
N ASN A 104 0.72 -1.05 2.72
CA ASN A 104 0.68 -1.80 1.47
C ASN A 104 0.64 -0.85 0.28
N LYS A 105 1.16 -1.29 -0.86
CA LYS A 105 1.00 -0.53 -2.11
C LYS A 105 -0.47 -0.55 -2.54
N ASP A 106 -0.99 0.59 -3.02
CA ASP A 106 -2.33 0.64 -3.61
C ASP A 106 -2.25 0.15 -5.06
N PRO A 107 -2.86 -1.00 -5.42
CA PRO A 107 -2.77 -1.53 -6.77
C PRO A 107 -3.44 -0.63 -7.82
N ARG A 108 -4.23 0.37 -7.39
CA ARG A 108 -4.96 1.27 -8.27
C ARG A 108 -4.16 2.52 -8.65
N LYS A 109 -3.03 2.78 -7.96
CA LYS A 109 -2.23 4.00 -8.13
C LYS A 109 -0.75 3.67 -8.04
N GLU A 110 0.01 3.96 -9.10
CA GLU A 110 1.44 3.66 -9.21
C GLU A 110 2.27 4.14 -8.00
N LYS A 111 1.97 5.36 -7.53
CA LYS A 111 2.62 6.01 -6.37
C LYS A 111 1.81 5.88 -5.08
N GLY A 112 0.71 5.14 -5.11
CA GLY A 112 -0.26 5.05 -4.03
C GLY A 112 0.11 4.00 -2.99
N TYR A 113 -0.17 4.31 -1.74
CA TYR A 113 -0.03 3.43 -0.60
C TYR A 113 -1.27 3.53 0.29
N ILE A 114 -1.55 2.40 0.94
CA ILE A 114 -2.63 2.24 1.90
C ILE A 114 -1.95 1.99 3.25
N VAL A 115 -2.09 2.95 4.15
CA VAL A 115 -1.71 2.81 5.55
C VAL A 115 -2.96 2.48 6.34
N SER A 116 -2.89 1.48 7.20
CA SER A 116 -4.00 1.15 8.08
C SER A 116 -3.51 0.70 9.45
N PHE A 117 -4.30 0.97 10.46
CA PHE A 117 -4.09 0.56 11.84
C PHE A 117 -5.48 0.46 12.49
N ARG A 118 -5.52 -0.07 13.70
CA ARG A 118 -6.76 -0.39 14.39
C ARG A 118 -6.71 0.08 15.83
N GLY A 119 -7.78 0.74 16.27
CA GLY A 119 -8.01 1.00 17.69
C GLY A 119 -8.19 -0.31 18.44
N VAL A 120 -7.37 -0.56 19.46
CA VAL A 120 -7.44 -1.82 20.21
C VAL A 120 -8.79 -1.94 20.93
N GLU A 121 -9.31 -0.84 21.47
CA GLU A 121 -10.58 -0.83 22.18
C GLU A 121 -11.79 -0.81 21.24
N SER A 122 -11.78 0.05 20.24
CA SER A 122 -12.91 0.18 19.29
C SER A 122 -12.98 -0.94 18.27
N ASN A 123 -11.87 -1.67 18.06
CA ASN A 123 -11.69 -2.60 16.96
C ASN A 123 -12.01 -1.94 15.59
N THR A 124 -11.95 -0.62 15.48
CA THR A 124 -12.22 0.10 14.23
C THR A 124 -10.95 0.16 13.41
N LYS A 125 -11.01 -0.32 12.16
CA LYS A 125 -9.90 -0.20 11.21
C LYS A 125 -9.93 1.19 10.59
N ILE A 126 -8.88 1.95 10.84
CA ILE A 126 -8.63 3.23 10.21
C ILE A 126 -7.75 3.00 8.98
N THR A 127 -8.08 3.67 7.88
CA THR A 127 -7.34 3.57 6.62
C THR A 127 -7.06 4.97 6.07
N VAL A 128 -5.80 5.21 5.74
CA VAL A 128 -5.32 6.43 5.10
C VAL A 128 -4.69 6.03 3.78
N ARG A 129 -5.17 6.66 2.70
CA ARG A 129 -4.61 6.45 1.37
C ARG A 129 -3.78 7.67 1.03
N LEU A 130 -2.56 7.43 0.55
CA LEU A 130 -1.61 8.50 0.28
C LEU A 130 -0.78 8.18 -0.95
N GLN A 131 -0.14 9.20 -1.51
CA GLN A 131 0.86 9.03 -2.55
C GLN A 131 2.21 9.51 -2.05
N VAL A 132 3.27 8.80 -2.46
CA VAL A 132 4.64 9.19 -2.18
C VAL A 132 5.33 9.65 -3.46
N THR A 133 6.28 10.56 -3.30
CA THR A 133 7.20 10.97 -4.38
C THR A 133 8.64 10.81 -3.92
N LYS A 134 9.56 10.61 -4.86
CA LYS A 134 11.00 10.61 -4.57
C LYS A 134 11.51 12.04 -4.75
N GLU A 135 12.02 12.64 -3.68
CA GLU A 135 12.75 13.91 -3.71
C GLU A 135 14.22 13.63 -3.44
N LYS A 136 15.07 13.81 -4.47
CA LYS A 136 16.49 13.41 -4.43
C LYS A 136 16.59 11.91 -4.11
N GLU A 137 17.25 11.54 -3.01
CA GLU A 137 17.40 10.14 -2.59
C GLU A 137 16.34 9.65 -1.59
N ASN A 138 15.43 10.51 -1.14
CA ASN A 138 14.46 10.16 -0.11
C ASN A 138 13.02 10.15 -0.64
N TYR A 139 12.22 9.20 -0.17
CA TYR A 139 10.78 9.24 -0.38
C TYR A 139 10.11 10.21 0.60
N LYS A 140 9.07 10.88 0.12
CA LYS A 140 8.22 11.75 0.91
C LYS A 140 6.75 11.54 0.60
N ILE A 141 5.91 11.76 1.61
CA ILE A 141 4.45 11.81 1.48
C ILE A 141 4.10 13.11 0.76
N ASP A 142 3.42 12.98 -0.38
CA ASP A 142 3.13 14.11 -1.27
C ASP A 142 1.63 14.44 -1.35
N ILE A 143 0.78 13.42 -1.22
CA ILE A 143 -0.68 13.57 -1.29
C ILE A 143 -1.28 12.65 -0.23
N ILE A 144 -2.27 13.16 0.50
CA ILE A 144 -3.21 12.36 1.29
C ILE A 144 -4.55 12.44 0.57
N GLU A 145 -5.19 11.30 0.31
CA GLU A 145 -6.50 11.28 -0.34
C GLU A 145 -7.56 11.87 0.59
N GLY A 146 -8.43 12.72 0.05
CA GLY A 146 -9.46 13.42 0.84
C GLY A 146 -9.02 14.78 1.39
N LEU A 147 -7.73 15.12 1.26
CA LEU A 147 -7.20 16.48 1.40
C LEU A 147 -7.27 17.19 0.06
#